data_AF-A0A329TZ43-F1
#
_entry.id   AF-A0A329TZ43-F1
#
_cell.length_a   1.000
_cell.length_b   1.000
_cell.length_c   1.000
_cell.angle_alpha   90.00
_cell.angle_beta   90.00
_cell.angle_gamma   90.00
#
_symmetry.space_group_name_H-M   'P 1'
#
loop_
_entity.id
_entity.type
_entity.pdbx_description
1 polymer ?
#
loop_
_entity_poly.entity_id
_entity_poly.type
_entity_poly.pdbx_seq_one_letter_code
_entity_poly.pdbx_strand_id
1 'polypeptide(L)' 'MFKLETMIYASEDGTSSVFTLNPALQKQLDALASQHPEVCQRKARGDAGGVTYQVRDAALTIQPVRAS' A
#
# COMPACT_ATOMS: atom_id res chain seq x y z
N MET A 1 -12.22 -17.95 -7.20
CA MET A 1 -11.11 -17.77 -6.25
C MET A 1 -10.93 -16.28 -6.03
N PHE A 2 -11.28 -15.76 -4.86
CA PHE A 2 -11.03 -14.35 -4.55
C PHE A 2 -9.52 -14.18 -4.36
N LYS A 3 -8.89 -13.42 -5.25
CA LYS A 3 -7.48 -13.08 -5.11
C LYS A 3 -7.40 -12.00 -4.03
N LEU A 4 -6.73 -12.28 -2.92
CA LEU A 4 -6.34 -11.25 -1.96
C LEU A 4 -5.33 -10.34 -2.66
N GLU A 5 -5.81 -9.20 -3.18
CA GLU A 5 -4.97 -8.27 -3.92
C GLU A 5 -4.17 -7.34 -3.00
N THR A 6 -4.65 -7.10 -1.78
CA THR A 6 -4.01 -6.16 -0.84
C THR A 6 -4.05 -6.74 0.58
N MET A 7 -2.92 -6.62 1.28
CA MET A 7 -2.74 -7.03 2.66
C MET A 7 -2.15 -5.86 3.44
N ILE A 8 -2.71 -5.57 4.61
CA ILE A 8 -2.30 -4.45 5.47
C ILE A 8 -1.95 -5.00 6.85
N TYR A 9 -0.75 -4.69 7.31
CA TYR A 9 -0.27 -5.03 8.64
C TYR A 9 -0.03 -3.73 9.41
N ALA A 10 -0.79 -3.50 10.48
CA ALA A 10 -0.55 -2.38 11.38
C ALA A 10 0.44 -2.80 12.47
N SER A 11 1.47 -1.99 12.68
CA SER A 11 2.44 -2.14 13.76
C SER A 11 2.08 -1.20 14.91
N GLU A 12 2.45 -1.58 16.13
CA GLU A 12 2.24 -0.75 17.33
C GLU A 12 3.07 0.54 17.32
N ASP A 13 4.11 0.61 16.48
CA ASP A 13 4.98 1.78 16.32
C ASP A 13 4.37 2.91 15.46
N GLY A 14 3.08 2.82 15.13
CA GLY A 14 2.38 3.80 14.31
C GLY A 14 2.66 3.67 12.81
N THR A 15 3.31 2.59 12.39
CA THR A 15 3.50 2.27 10.96
C THR A 15 2.55 1.20 10.48
N SER A 16 2.28 1.19 9.18
CA SER A 16 1.53 0.15 8.50
C SER A 16 2.32 -0.33 7.29
N SER A 17 2.42 -1.66 7.13
CA SER A 17 2.97 -2.28 5.94
C SER A 17 1.85 -2.70 5.01
N VAL A 18 1.82 -2.12 3.81
CA VAL A 18 0.80 -2.36 2.77
C VAL A 18 1.45 -3.13 1.64
N PHE A 19 1.10 -4.41 1.50
CA PHE A 19 1.45 -5.19 0.32
C PHE A 19 0.27 -5.18 -0.64
N THR A 20 0.51 -4.85 -1.92
CA THR A 20 -0.57 -4.88 -2.92
C THR A 20 -0.10 -5.36 -4.30
N LEU A 21 -0.96 -6.15 -4.93
CA LEU A 21 -0.92 -6.58 -6.34
C LEU A 21 -1.83 -5.71 -7.22
N ASN A 22 -2.60 -4.79 -6.65
CA ASN A 22 -3.51 -3.94 -7.41
C ASN A 22 -2.73 -2.78 -8.07
N PRO A 23 -2.66 -2.70 -9.41
CA PRO A 23 -1.82 -1.73 -10.09
C PRO A 23 -2.31 -0.27 -9.92
N ALA A 24 -3.62 -0.06 -9.74
CA ALA A 24 -4.16 1.27 -9.51
C ALA A 24 -3.74 1.79 -8.12
N LEU A 25 -3.81 0.92 -7.11
CA LEU A 25 -3.36 1.24 -5.76
C LEU A 25 -1.84 1.43 -5.70
N GLN A 26 -1.05 0.59 -6.40
CA GLN A 26 0.41 0.78 -6.53
C GLN A 26 0.73 2.18 -7.09
N LYS A 27 0.05 2.61 -8.15
CA LYS A 27 0.24 3.94 -8.74
C LYS A 27 -0.05 5.07 -7.74
N GLN A 28 -1.12 4.95 -6.95
CA GLN A 28 -1.45 5.94 -5.92
C GLN A 28 -0.41 6.00 -4.81
N LEU A 29 0.05 4.83 -4.34
CA LEU A 29 1.07 4.74 -3.29
C LEU A 29 2.46 5.18 -3.77
N ASP A 30 2.83 4.92 -5.03
CA ASP A 30 4.05 5.44 -5.65
C ASP A 30 4.02 6.98 -5.72
N ALA A 31 2.88 7.57 -6.10
CA ALA A 31 2.71 9.02 -6.11
C ALA A 31 2.81 9.60 -4.69
N LEU A 32 2.23 8.94 -3.69
CA LEU A 32 2.33 9.35 -2.30
C LEU A 32 3.78 9.26 -1.80
N ALA A 33 4.49 8.17 -2.10
CA ALA A 33 5.88 7.98 -1.67
C ALA A 33 6.85 8.98 -2.32
N SER A 34 6.56 9.42 -3.55
CA SER A 34 7.33 10.44 -4.25
C SER A 34 7.10 11.84 -3.66
N GLN A 35 5.85 12.17 -3.33
CA GLN A 35 5.47 13.49 -2.80
C GLN A 35 5.76 13.66 -1.31
N HIS A 36 5.62 12.58 -0.53
CA HIS A 36 5.69 12.55 0.93
C HIS A 36 6.50 11.33 1.43
N PRO A 37 7.83 11.28 1.19
CA PRO A 37 8.68 10.15 1.59
C PRO A 37 8.76 9.94 3.12
N GLU A 38 8.42 10.96 3.91
CA GLU A 38 8.27 10.88 5.37
C GLU A 38 7.00 10.11 5.80
N VAL A 39 5.97 10.09 4.94
CA VAL A 39 4.69 9.41 5.18
C VAL A 39 4.64 8.03 4.52
N CYS A 40 5.14 7.89 3.30
CA CYS A 40 5.06 6.63 2.54
C CYS A 40 6.40 6.30 1.89
N GLN A 41 6.83 5.05 2.05
CA GLN A 41 8.08 4.56 1.46
C GLN A 41 7.86 3.23 0.77
N ARG A 42 8.26 3.15 -0.50
CA ARG A 42 8.31 1.87 -1.21
C ARG A 42 9.51 1.07 -0.72
N LYS A 43 9.28 -0.12 -0.16
CA LYS A 43 10.35 -0.95 0.44
C LYS A 43 10.86 -2.02 -0.50
N ALA A 44 9.97 -2.81 -1.10
CA ALA A 44 10.35 -3.96 -1.92
C ALA A 44 9.32 -4.24 -3.00
N ARG A 45 9.79 -4.85 -4.10
CA ARG A 45 8.95 -5.47 -5.13
C ARG A 45 9.09 -6.98 -4.97
N GLY A 46 7.98 -7.67 -4.73
CA GLY A 46 7.93 -9.13 -4.65
C GLY A 46 7.92 -9.77 -6.03
N ASP A 47 8.28 -11.05 -6.09
CA ASP A 47 8.49 -11.80 -7.34
C ASP A 47 7.23 -11.91 -8.23
N ALA A 48 6.04 -11.83 -7.64
CA ALA A 48 4.76 -11.87 -8.35
C ALA A 48 4.26 -10.47 -8.81
N GLY A 49 5.12 -9.45 -8.81
CA GLY A 49 4.75 -8.08 -9.18
C GLY A 49 4.03 -7.29 -8.08
N GLY A 50 3.92 -7.85 -6.88
CA GLY A 50 3.42 -7.15 -5.70
C GLY A 50 4.44 -6.15 -5.18
N VAL A 51 3.97 -5.10 -4.53
CA VAL A 51 4.83 -4.06 -3.97
C VAL A 51 4.46 -3.84 -2.51
N THR A 52 5.48 -3.71 -1.65
CA THR A 52 5.32 -3.37 -0.24
C THR A 52 5.64 -1.90 -0.01
N TYR A 53 4.71 -1.20 0.62
CA TYR A 53 4.84 0.17 1.07
C TYR A 53 4.80 0.21 2.59
N GLN A 54 5.70 0.98 3.21
CA GLN A 54 5.58 1.36 4.61
C GLN A 54 4.92 2.74 4.68
N VAL A 55 3.85 2.85 5.46
CA VAL A 55 3.10 4.09 5.67
C VAL A 55 3.19 4.45 7.15
N ARG A 56 3.51 5.70 7.48
CA ARG A 56 3.73 6.17 8.86
C ARG A 56 2.74 7.28 9.22
N ASP A 57 2.25 7.24 10.46
CA ASP A 57 1.53 8.35 11.13
C ASP A 57 0.41 8.97 10.28
N ALA A 58 -0.21 8.18 9.40
CA ALA A 58 -1.26 8.62 8.51
C ALA A 58 -2.45 7.67 8.61
N ALA A 59 -3.65 8.25 8.76
CA ALA A 59 -4.89 7.53 8.59
C ALA A 59 -5.02 7.07 7.13
N LEU A 60 -4.54 5.86 6.83
CA LEU A 60 -4.63 5.29 5.50
C LEU A 60 -6.02 4.71 5.28
N THR A 61 -6.84 5.41 4.50
CA THR A 61 -8.14 4.89 4.07
C THR A 61 -8.02 4.27 2.69
N ILE A 62 -8.16 2.95 2.60
CA ILE A 62 -8.24 2.23 1.31
C ILE A 62 -9.69 1.82 1.11
N GLN A 63 -10.31 2.33 0.05
CA GLN A 63 -11.69 1.97 -0.29
C GLN A 63 -11.69 0.99 -1.47
N PRO A 64 -12.43 -0.13 -1.40
CA PRO A 64 -12.65 -0.96 -2.56
C PRO A 64 -13.39 -0.15 -3.62
N VAL A 65 -12.95 -0.23 -4.87
CA VAL A 65 -13.68 0.36 -5.99
C VAL A 65 -15.00 -0.41 -6.12
N ARG A 66 -16.13 0.27 -5.95
CA ARG A 66 -17.44 -0.32 -6.27
C ARG A 66 -17.50 -0.44 -7.79
N ALA A 67 -17.58 -1.67 -8.31
CA ALA A 67 -18.05 -1.87 -9.67
C ALA A 67 -19.54 -1.49 -9.69
N SER A 68 -19.88 -0.48 -10.49
CA SER A 68 -21.26 -0.12 -10.84
C SER A 68 -21.91 -1.18 -11.71
#